data_AF-A0AAN7SX16-F1
#
_entry.id   AF-A0AAN7SX16-F1
#
_cell.length_a   1.000
_cell.length_b   1.000
_cell.length_c   1.000
_cell.angle_alpha   90.00
_cell.angle_beta   90.00
_cell.angle_gamma   90.00
#
_symmetry.space_group_name_H-M   'P 1'
#
loop_
_entity.id
_entity.type
_entity.pdbx_description
1 polymer ?
#
loop_
_entity_poly.entity_id
_entity_poly.type
_entity_poly.pdbx_seq_one_letter_code
_entity_poly.pdbx_strand_id
1 'polypeptide(L)'
;MATKILVVGPVNGQFEKAFSKISKLHAKTDFAFALVAGNLFGPGGEEGQLQALLSGSLSIPLPTYFTIGDTALPQTVQERLEANGEVCSNLLYLGRKGTLTTTEGVKIIFLGGKQVQNEDSLTQSIGKYDPPFLENEARALQGAHSAHILLTNQWCARIENGSNIPLPEDVQITQSSIAVANLCATLKPRYQFCPSTSTSWKREPFVWPMDYSENAETQVTRFEALGDISQKASDWISAFTLDISKPATSEGAQRAAPFTLISPRGKRKRNALEADPYPGRRFDTTGNNHHGRRNKKHKQSYDPNDCFMCLGKPQFAAEMVVSIADESFITSLRGTLPTQSTFPQLKSSGNLMIIPMYHAADETSHGKRARSEMESEFREMTRYRHALQHMLQARGNSQLGAVCWEVNRTGIRHFHWQWIACPQDMVGKGLVEAAFKIAAEKNDHEKFHICDPDQLLLDRGSDYFRVWIWSSQASLLANGNKASNGNANGNKDVPITSSLVEQADAIAAGVDERSVVPPGTSETSMYFELPSDQRFNVQFGRTVMSGLLKLENRADWRSVPLEDGDEGRDAEAWKEDLGEFDFAMA
;
A
#
# COMPACT_ATOMS: atom_id res chain seq x y z
N MET A 1 8.23 14.77 18.77
CA MET A 1 8.11 15.04 20.23
C MET A 1 7.63 13.76 20.89
N ALA A 2 8.31 13.35 21.96
CA ALA A 2 8.01 12.12 22.67
C ALA A 2 7.02 12.39 23.83
N THR A 3 5.86 11.75 23.78
CA THR A 3 4.76 11.96 24.74
C THR A 3 4.59 10.74 25.63
N LYS A 4 4.62 10.93 26.95
CA LYS A 4 4.39 9.85 27.93
C LYS A 4 2.90 9.68 28.16
N ILE A 5 2.38 8.47 27.95
CA ILE A 5 0.95 8.15 27.99
C ILE A 5 0.72 7.02 28.98
N LEU A 6 -0.35 7.15 29.78
CA LEU A 6 -0.85 6.12 30.68
C LEU A 6 -2.14 5.52 30.13
N VAL A 7 -2.28 4.19 30.14
CA VAL A 7 -3.51 3.50 29.75
C VAL A 7 -3.92 2.57 30.88
N VAL A 8 -5.19 2.64 31.24
CA VAL A 8 -5.80 1.95 32.37
C VAL A 8 -6.91 1.06 31.83
N GLY A 9 -7.00 -0.19 32.28
CA GLY A 9 -8.07 -1.12 31.92
C GLY A 9 -9.42 -0.74 32.58
N PRO A 10 -10.39 -1.66 32.59
CA PRO A 10 -11.67 -1.45 33.26
C PRO A 10 -11.50 -1.08 34.74
N VAL A 11 -12.09 0.06 35.13
CA VAL A 11 -12.11 0.56 36.51
C VAL A 11 -13.35 0.05 37.25
N ASN A 12 -14.44 -0.21 36.52
CA ASN A 12 -15.68 -0.76 37.04
C ASN A 12 -16.19 -0.07 38.32
N GLY A 13 -16.08 1.26 38.40
CA GLY A 13 -16.56 2.05 39.54
C GLY A 13 -15.60 2.20 40.73
N GLN A 14 -14.44 1.52 40.75
CA GLN A 14 -13.44 1.62 41.82
C GLN A 14 -12.55 2.88 41.67
N PHE A 15 -13.16 4.06 41.69
CA PHE A 15 -12.51 5.33 41.36
C PHE A 15 -11.35 5.67 42.28
N GLU A 16 -11.51 5.49 43.60
CA GLU A 16 -10.47 5.87 44.58
C GLU A 16 -9.19 5.07 44.37
N LYS A 17 -9.32 3.74 44.17
CA LYS A 17 -8.20 2.84 43.87
C LYS A 17 -7.51 3.23 42.56
N ALA A 18 -8.29 3.51 41.51
CA ALA A 18 -7.77 3.89 40.20
C ALA A 18 -7.00 5.21 40.27
N PHE A 19 -7.65 6.28 40.74
CA PHE A 19 -7.07 7.62 40.74
C PHE A 19 -5.94 7.77 41.76
N SER A 20 -5.98 7.10 42.92
CA SER A 20 -4.84 7.04 43.84
C SER A 20 -3.59 6.42 43.20
N LYS A 21 -3.78 5.36 42.40
CA LYS A 21 -2.67 4.71 41.69
C LYS A 21 -2.16 5.58 40.54
N ILE A 22 -3.07 6.21 39.77
CA ILE A 22 -2.73 7.15 38.71
C ILE A 22 -1.92 8.32 39.27
N SER A 23 -2.33 8.93 40.38
CA SER A 23 -1.59 10.01 41.06
C SER A 23 -0.18 9.60 41.46
N LYS A 24 -0.01 8.40 42.04
CA LYS A 24 1.31 7.88 42.41
C LYS A 24 2.23 7.64 41.21
N LEU A 25 1.67 7.23 40.06
CA LEU A 25 2.45 7.00 38.84
C LEU A 25 2.77 8.32 38.13
N HIS A 26 1.80 9.23 38.05
CA HIS A 26 1.97 10.55 37.45
C HIS A 26 3.02 11.37 38.20
N ALA A 27 3.01 11.35 39.54
CA ALA A 27 4.04 12.01 40.35
C ALA A 27 5.48 11.51 40.09
N LYS A 28 5.66 10.30 39.54
CA LYS A 28 6.98 9.73 39.21
C LYS A 28 7.41 9.99 37.78
N THR A 29 6.48 9.86 36.84
CA THR A 29 6.80 9.79 35.41
C THR A 29 6.44 11.06 34.66
N ASP A 30 5.51 11.86 35.17
CA ASP A 30 4.93 13.05 34.54
C ASP A 30 4.33 12.73 33.17
N PHE A 31 3.13 12.15 33.19
CA PHE A 31 2.37 11.76 31.98
C PHE A 31 1.58 12.94 31.42
N ALA A 32 1.49 13.05 30.09
CA ALA A 32 0.70 14.09 29.43
C ALA A 32 -0.81 13.89 29.62
N PHE A 33 -1.28 12.64 29.47
CA PHE A 33 -2.68 12.27 29.69
C PHE A 33 -2.81 10.77 30.00
N ALA A 34 -4.00 10.38 30.48
CA ALA A 34 -4.40 9.00 30.70
C ALA A 34 -5.58 8.60 29.82
N LEU A 35 -5.63 7.33 29.40
CA LEU A 35 -6.75 6.72 28.68
C LEU A 35 -7.35 5.58 29.51
N VAL A 36 -8.67 5.50 29.61
CA VAL A 36 -9.38 4.36 30.19
C VAL A 36 -9.92 3.47 29.08
N ALA A 37 -9.38 2.25 28.98
CA ALA A 37 -9.77 1.20 28.04
C ALA A 37 -10.80 0.28 28.70
N GLY A 38 -12.08 0.52 28.41
CA GLY A 38 -13.20 -0.27 28.89
C GLY A 38 -14.08 0.45 29.92
N ASN A 39 -14.75 -0.33 30.77
CA ASN A 39 -15.75 0.17 31.70
C ASN A 39 -15.15 1.07 32.79
N LEU A 40 -15.43 2.38 32.73
CA LEU A 40 -15.17 3.30 33.84
C LEU A 40 -16.26 3.18 34.93
N PHE A 41 -17.54 3.18 34.52
CA PHE A 41 -18.72 3.19 35.41
C PHE A 41 -19.41 1.82 35.49
N GLY A 42 -18.69 0.81 35.96
CA GLY A 42 -19.23 -0.53 36.21
C GLY A 42 -19.77 -0.72 37.63
N PRO A 43 -20.39 -1.88 37.92
CA PRO A 43 -21.05 -2.16 39.21
C PRO A 43 -20.10 -2.52 40.36
N GLY A 44 -18.77 -2.42 40.17
CA GLY A 44 -17.77 -2.87 41.15
C GLY A 44 -17.33 -1.80 42.16
N GLY A 45 -17.91 -0.60 42.13
CA GLY A 45 -17.63 0.48 43.08
C GLY A 45 -18.48 0.39 44.34
N GLU A 46 -17.93 0.85 45.47
CA GLU A 46 -18.69 0.99 46.72
C GLU A 46 -19.71 2.14 46.64
N GLU A 47 -20.78 2.05 47.43
CA GLU A 47 -21.77 3.13 47.54
C GLU A 47 -21.10 4.45 47.94
N GLY A 48 -21.41 5.53 47.22
CA GLY A 48 -20.88 6.86 47.49
C GLY A 48 -19.63 7.26 46.69
N GLN A 49 -18.87 6.34 46.09
CA GLN A 49 -17.69 6.71 45.28
C GLN A 49 -18.06 7.56 44.05
N LEU A 50 -19.22 7.29 43.43
CA LEU A 50 -19.73 8.11 42.33
C LEU A 50 -20.05 9.54 42.78
N GLN A 51 -20.60 9.71 43.98
CA GLN A 51 -20.88 11.04 44.55
C GLN A 51 -19.58 11.78 44.91
N ALA A 52 -18.58 11.06 45.44
CA ALA A 52 -17.25 11.61 45.71
C ALA A 52 -16.55 12.08 44.42
N LEU A 53 -16.72 11.34 43.31
CA LEU A 53 -16.21 11.72 42.00
C LEU A 53 -16.92 12.97 41.45
N LEU A 54 -18.26 13.01 41.49
CA LEU A 54 -19.06 14.12 40.96
C LEU A 54 -18.94 15.41 41.79
N SER A 55 -18.73 15.30 43.10
CA SER A 55 -18.46 16.43 43.99
C SER A 55 -17.05 17.00 43.84
N GLY A 56 -16.15 16.31 43.12
CA GLY A 56 -14.75 16.71 42.99
C GLY A 56 -13.89 16.41 44.22
N SER A 57 -14.40 15.60 45.16
CA SER A 57 -13.64 15.15 46.34
C SER A 57 -12.46 14.25 45.95
N LEU A 58 -12.59 13.52 44.83
CA LEU A 58 -11.52 12.75 44.22
C LEU A 58 -10.76 13.62 43.22
N SER A 59 -9.52 13.99 43.56
CA SER A 59 -8.66 14.76 42.67
C SER A 59 -8.07 13.87 41.57
N ILE A 60 -8.25 14.29 40.31
CA ILE A 60 -7.68 13.64 39.13
C ILE A 60 -6.51 14.49 38.63
N PRO A 61 -5.27 13.97 38.70
CA PRO A 61 -4.06 14.79 38.59
C PRO A 61 -3.71 15.19 37.15
N LEU A 62 -4.25 14.50 36.14
CA LEU A 62 -3.96 14.71 34.73
C LEU A 62 -5.21 14.48 33.87
N PRO A 63 -5.29 15.08 32.66
CA PRO A 63 -6.39 14.82 31.73
C PRO A 63 -6.57 13.32 31.48
N THR A 64 -7.74 12.81 31.84
CA THR A 64 -8.09 11.39 31.75
C THR A 64 -9.28 11.23 30.82
N TYR A 65 -9.05 10.58 29.68
CA TYR A 65 -10.06 10.37 28.66
C TYR A 65 -10.66 8.97 28.76
N PHE A 66 -11.98 8.86 28.57
CA PHE A 66 -12.68 7.58 28.53
C PHE A 66 -13.77 7.57 27.45
N THR A 67 -14.14 6.36 27.01
CA THR A 67 -15.25 6.11 26.08
C THR A 67 -16.30 5.20 26.72
N ILE A 68 -17.38 4.89 26.00
CA ILE A 68 -18.41 3.99 26.50
C ILE A 68 -17.87 2.55 26.57
N GLY A 69 -18.18 1.87 27.67
CA GLY A 69 -17.87 0.48 27.87
C GLY A 69 -19.01 -0.45 27.44
N ASP A 70 -19.14 -1.58 28.13
CA ASP A 70 -20.25 -2.54 28.01
C ASP A 70 -21.54 -2.07 28.69
N THR A 71 -21.44 -1.17 29.67
CA THR A 71 -22.57 -0.64 30.43
C THR A 71 -22.84 0.81 30.06
N ALA A 72 -24.12 1.18 30.04
CA ALA A 72 -24.54 2.56 29.84
C ALA A 72 -24.02 3.44 30.97
N LEU A 73 -23.77 4.72 30.69
CA LEU A 73 -23.37 5.66 31.74
C LEU A 73 -24.52 5.85 32.75
N PRO A 74 -24.23 5.98 34.06
CA PRO A 74 -25.24 6.32 35.04
C PRO A 74 -25.97 7.61 34.68
N GLN A 75 -27.29 7.69 34.93
CA GLN A 75 -28.11 8.84 34.55
C GLN A 75 -27.57 10.17 35.11
N THR A 76 -27.09 10.17 36.36
CA THR A 76 -26.45 11.34 37.00
C THR A 76 -25.21 11.83 36.26
N VAL A 77 -24.45 10.93 35.63
CA VAL A 77 -23.28 11.27 34.81
C VAL A 77 -23.72 11.83 33.46
N GLN A 78 -24.78 11.28 32.86
CA GLN A 78 -25.35 11.79 31.61
C GLN A 78 -25.85 13.22 31.78
N GLU A 79 -26.63 13.49 32.84
CA GLU A 79 -27.13 14.83 33.18
C GLU A 79 -25.98 15.82 33.41
N ARG A 80 -24.90 15.39 34.08
CA ARG A 80 -23.71 16.22 34.30
C ARG A 80 -22.97 16.55 33.01
N LEU A 81 -22.81 15.56 32.12
CA LEU A 81 -22.20 15.75 30.81
C LEU A 81 -23.03 16.68 29.90
N GLU A 82 -24.35 16.64 30.01
CA GLU A 82 -25.24 17.54 29.27
C GLU A 82 -25.20 18.97 29.81
N ALA A 83 -25.11 19.14 31.13
CA ALA A 83 -25.06 20.46 31.76
C ALA A 83 -23.68 21.15 31.58
N ASN A 84 -22.59 20.41 31.76
CA ASN A 84 -21.25 20.98 31.91
C ASN A 84 -20.25 20.56 30.82
N GLY A 85 -20.55 19.55 30.00
CA GLY A 85 -19.64 19.01 28.98
C GLY A 85 -18.53 18.09 29.53
N GLU A 86 -18.28 18.09 30.83
CA GLU A 86 -17.33 17.21 31.53
C GLU A 86 -17.97 16.56 32.76
N VAL A 87 -17.45 15.41 33.19
CA VAL A 87 -17.95 14.71 34.40
C VAL A 87 -17.50 15.45 35.66
N CYS A 88 -16.19 15.69 35.73
CA CYS A 88 -15.51 16.50 36.73
C CYS A 88 -14.15 16.96 36.16
N SER A 89 -13.45 17.81 36.90
CA SER A 89 -12.16 18.36 36.46
C SER A 89 -11.19 17.23 36.08
N ASN A 90 -10.60 17.34 34.88
CA ASN A 90 -9.69 16.37 34.27
C ASN A 90 -10.30 14.99 33.92
N LEU A 91 -11.62 14.80 33.95
CA LEU A 91 -12.28 13.57 33.49
C LEU A 91 -13.18 13.83 32.27
N LEU A 92 -12.68 13.47 31.09
CA LEU A 92 -13.26 13.86 29.82
C LEU A 92 -13.88 12.67 29.07
N TYR A 93 -15.16 12.78 28.76
CA TYR A 93 -15.86 11.80 27.92
C TYR A 93 -15.59 12.07 26.44
N LEU A 94 -15.03 11.09 25.74
CA LEU A 94 -14.73 11.19 24.31
C LEU A 94 -15.98 11.09 23.42
N GLY A 95 -17.05 10.46 23.92
CA GLY A 95 -18.16 9.98 23.09
C GLY A 95 -18.07 8.48 22.81
N ARG A 96 -19.09 7.94 22.14
CA ARG A 96 -19.16 6.53 21.73
C ARG A 96 -18.16 6.20 20.61
N LYS A 97 -17.99 7.12 19.68
CA LYS A 97 -17.11 7.00 18.53
C LYS A 97 -16.57 8.35 18.11
N GLY A 98 -15.37 8.38 17.56
CA GLY A 98 -14.83 9.62 16.99
C GLY A 98 -13.32 9.63 16.87
N THR A 99 -12.80 10.83 16.65
CA THR A 99 -11.37 11.10 16.56
C THR A 99 -11.05 12.28 17.46
N LEU A 100 -10.03 12.13 18.30
CA LEU A 100 -9.46 13.18 19.12
C LEU A 100 -8.00 13.38 18.73
N THR A 101 -7.57 14.62 18.58
CA THR A 101 -6.14 14.96 18.51
C THR A 101 -5.80 15.73 19.78
N THR A 102 -4.89 15.20 20.59
CA THR A 102 -4.48 15.86 21.83
C THR A 102 -3.60 17.08 21.54
N THR A 103 -3.33 17.89 22.56
CA THR A 103 -2.43 19.06 22.50
C THR A 103 -1.01 18.69 22.07
N GLU A 104 -0.57 17.47 22.35
CA GLU A 104 0.74 16.92 21.97
C GLU A 104 0.76 16.39 20.53
N GLY A 105 -0.37 16.46 19.81
CA GLY A 105 -0.52 15.97 18.44
C GLY A 105 -0.86 14.48 18.33
N VAL A 106 -1.16 13.80 19.44
CA VAL A 106 -1.51 12.38 19.42
C VAL A 106 -2.93 12.21 18.92
N LYS A 107 -3.06 11.70 17.69
CA LYS A 107 -4.33 11.28 17.08
C LYS A 107 -4.84 9.95 17.62
N ILE A 108 -5.95 9.99 18.34
CA ILE A 108 -6.64 8.86 18.98
C ILE A 108 -7.97 8.64 18.25
N ILE A 109 -8.20 7.43 17.78
CA ILE A 109 -9.49 7.00 17.26
C ILE A 109 -10.11 6.06 18.28
N PHE A 110 -11.37 6.29 18.63
CA PHE A 110 -12.06 5.51 19.65
C PHE A 110 -13.40 4.99 19.12
N LEU A 111 -13.71 3.75 19.51
CA LEU A 111 -14.98 3.08 19.27
C LEU A 111 -15.32 2.27 20.53
N GLY A 112 -16.09 2.90 21.42
CA GLY A 112 -16.60 2.26 22.62
C GLY A 112 -17.76 1.31 22.30
N GLY A 113 -18.10 0.47 23.26
CA GLY A 113 -19.25 -0.41 23.14
C GLY A 113 -19.05 -1.80 22.57
N LYS A 114 -20.16 -2.45 22.23
CA LYS A 114 -20.20 -3.78 21.59
C LYS A 114 -21.00 -3.74 20.29
N GLN A 115 -20.52 -4.44 19.27
CA GLN A 115 -21.20 -4.51 17.97
C GLN A 115 -22.56 -5.20 18.11
N VAL A 116 -23.60 -4.60 17.56
CA VAL A 116 -24.90 -5.25 17.39
C VAL A 116 -24.79 -6.31 16.29
N GLN A 117 -25.10 -7.57 16.61
CA GLN A 117 -25.03 -8.67 15.63
C GLN A 117 -26.25 -8.72 14.70
N ASN A 118 -27.43 -8.35 15.22
CA ASN A 118 -28.68 -8.32 14.46
C ASN A 118 -29.34 -6.95 14.61
N GLU A 119 -29.20 -6.09 13.59
CA GLU A 119 -29.76 -4.72 13.63
C GLU A 119 -31.30 -4.73 13.74
N ASP A 120 -31.98 -5.78 13.25
CA ASP A 120 -33.45 -5.92 13.33
C ASP A 120 -33.95 -6.14 14.77
N SER A 121 -33.05 -6.45 15.71
CA SER A 121 -33.38 -6.59 17.13
C SER A 121 -33.45 -5.25 17.88
N LEU A 122 -33.07 -4.14 17.23
CA LEU A 122 -33.11 -2.81 17.83
C LEU A 122 -34.54 -2.27 17.80
N THR A 123 -35.15 -2.17 18.97
CA THR A 123 -36.49 -1.58 19.15
C THR A 123 -36.48 -0.06 19.17
N GLN A 124 -35.31 0.55 19.41
CA GLN A 124 -35.12 2.00 19.50
C GLN A 124 -33.78 2.43 18.89
N SER A 125 -33.68 3.69 18.49
CA SER A 125 -32.43 4.27 18.00
C SER A 125 -31.38 4.31 19.11
N ILE A 126 -30.14 3.94 18.79
CA ILE A 126 -29.03 3.95 19.74
C ILE A 126 -28.67 5.40 20.11
N GLY A 127 -28.82 5.73 21.39
CA GLY A 127 -28.55 7.03 21.97
C GLY A 127 -27.06 7.39 22.11
N LYS A 128 -26.79 8.57 22.65
CA LYS A 128 -25.43 9.15 22.79
C LYS A 128 -24.58 8.46 23.85
N TYR A 129 -25.21 7.81 24.84
CA TYR A 129 -24.54 7.16 25.97
C TYR A 129 -24.80 5.65 26.03
N ASP A 130 -25.36 5.10 24.94
CA ASP A 130 -25.68 3.69 24.83
C ASP A 130 -24.44 2.88 24.44
N PRO A 131 -24.21 1.71 25.06
CA PRO A 131 -23.09 0.83 24.73
C PRO A 131 -23.07 0.32 23.29
N PRO A 132 -24.14 -0.19 22.67
CA PRO A 132 -24.00 -0.86 21.38
C PRO A 132 -23.50 0.05 20.26
N PHE A 133 -22.83 -0.50 19.25
CA PHE A 133 -22.51 0.22 18.00
C PHE A 133 -22.90 -0.59 16.76
N LEU A 134 -23.18 0.09 15.64
CA LEU A 134 -23.51 -0.54 14.35
C LEU A 134 -22.27 -0.71 13.47
N GLU A 135 -22.29 -1.66 12.54
CA GLU A 135 -21.16 -1.91 11.63
C GLU A 135 -20.81 -0.65 10.81
N ASN A 136 -21.82 0.10 10.36
CA ASN A 136 -21.64 1.35 9.62
C ASN A 136 -20.94 2.44 10.45
N GLU A 137 -21.07 2.41 11.77
CA GLU A 137 -20.39 3.35 12.66
C GLU A 137 -18.89 3.08 12.73
N ALA A 138 -18.49 1.80 12.80
CA ALA A 138 -17.08 1.40 12.70
C ALA A 138 -16.52 1.73 11.30
N ARG A 139 -17.30 1.49 10.24
CA ARG A 139 -16.93 1.83 8.86
C ARG A 139 -16.71 3.32 8.67
N ALA A 140 -17.55 4.18 9.25
CA ALA A 140 -17.39 5.63 9.16
C ALA A 140 -16.06 6.13 9.74
N LEU A 141 -15.53 5.48 10.78
CA LEU A 141 -14.23 5.83 11.38
C LEU A 141 -13.03 5.50 10.48
N GLN A 142 -13.20 4.64 9.48
CA GLN A 142 -12.15 4.33 8.50
C GLN A 142 -11.74 5.58 7.69
N GLY A 143 -12.65 6.54 7.50
CA GLY A 143 -12.37 7.82 6.85
C GLY A 143 -11.37 8.71 7.60
N ALA A 144 -10.94 8.32 8.81
CA ALA A 144 -9.85 9.00 9.49
C ALA A 144 -8.46 8.65 8.91
N HIS A 145 -8.33 7.61 8.09
CA HIS A 145 -7.13 7.17 7.35
C HIS A 145 -5.91 6.72 8.17
N SER A 146 -5.73 7.21 9.39
CA SER A 146 -4.60 6.85 10.25
C SER A 146 -4.93 7.10 11.72
N ALA A 147 -4.34 6.32 12.61
CA ALA A 147 -4.36 6.57 14.06
C ALA A 147 -2.97 6.36 14.66
N HIS A 148 -2.64 7.11 15.71
CA HIS A 148 -1.54 6.71 16.59
C HIS A 148 -2.02 5.66 17.59
N ILE A 149 -3.21 5.89 18.15
CA ILE A 149 -3.85 4.99 19.12
C ILE A 149 -5.27 4.68 18.64
N LEU A 150 -5.61 3.39 18.59
CA LEU A 150 -6.97 2.91 18.42
C LEU A 150 -7.47 2.36 19.77
N LEU A 151 -8.51 2.98 20.32
CA LEU A 151 -9.13 2.58 21.59
C LEU A 151 -10.48 1.91 21.30
N THR A 152 -10.60 0.62 21.61
CA THR A 152 -11.83 -0.14 21.37
C THR A 152 -12.31 -0.83 22.64
N ASN A 153 -13.61 -1.12 22.71
CA ASN A 153 -14.17 -1.89 23.82
C ASN A 153 -14.37 -3.38 23.47
N GLN A 154 -14.09 -3.77 22.22
CA GLN A 154 -14.03 -5.16 21.76
C GLN A 154 -12.67 -5.49 21.14
N TRP A 155 -12.34 -6.78 21.16
CA TRP A 155 -11.14 -7.32 20.54
C TRP A 155 -11.29 -7.30 19.01
N CYS A 156 -10.17 -7.17 18.30
CA CYS A 156 -10.15 -7.48 16.88
C CYS A 156 -10.40 -8.98 16.66
N ALA A 157 -11.31 -9.33 15.75
CA ALA A 157 -11.44 -10.71 15.31
C ALA A 157 -10.11 -11.25 14.76
N ARG A 158 -9.74 -12.47 15.17
CA ARG A 158 -8.54 -13.19 14.72
C ARG A 158 -7.20 -12.58 15.16
N ILE A 159 -7.20 -11.70 16.16
CA ILE A 159 -5.98 -11.06 16.66
C ILE A 159 -4.95 -12.07 17.20
N GLU A 160 -5.31 -13.31 17.43
CA GLU A 160 -4.42 -14.41 17.82
C GLU A 160 -3.61 -15.00 16.67
N ASN A 161 -4.02 -14.78 15.41
CA ASN A 161 -3.36 -15.41 14.26
C ASN A 161 -1.88 -15.00 14.14
N GLY A 162 -1.02 -16.00 13.95
CA GLY A 162 0.42 -15.82 13.78
C GLY A 162 1.17 -15.39 15.05
N SER A 163 0.51 -15.36 16.21
CA SER A 163 1.13 -15.14 17.52
C SER A 163 1.70 -16.45 18.05
N ASN A 164 2.91 -16.42 18.63
CA ASN A 164 3.42 -17.56 19.40
C ASN A 164 2.95 -17.51 20.86
N ILE A 165 2.37 -16.38 21.28
CA ILE A 165 1.83 -16.20 22.62
C ILE A 165 0.42 -16.82 22.63
N PRO A 166 0.20 -17.88 23.43
CA PRO A 166 -1.11 -18.52 23.52
C PRO A 166 -2.14 -17.57 24.13
N LEU A 167 -3.40 -17.73 23.72
CA LEU A 167 -4.51 -17.06 24.39
C LEU A 167 -4.71 -17.67 25.79
N PRO A 168 -5.03 -16.86 26.82
CA PRO A 168 -5.46 -17.38 28.10
C PRO A 168 -6.75 -18.19 27.93
N GLU A 169 -6.88 -19.31 28.65
CA GLU A 169 -8.02 -20.24 28.55
C GLU A 169 -9.39 -19.57 28.83
N ASP A 170 -9.39 -18.47 29.61
CA ASP A 170 -10.57 -17.73 30.00
C ASP A 170 -11.04 -16.70 28.95
N VAL A 171 -10.24 -16.40 27.93
CA VAL A 171 -10.59 -15.40 26.90
C VAL A 171 -11.48 -16.05 25.85
N GLN A 172 -12.79 -15.83 25.97
CA GLN A 172 -13.73 -16.28 24.94
C GLN A 172 -13.64 -15.37 23.70
N ILE A 173 -13.23 -15.97 22.56
CA ILE A 173 -13.16 -15.34 21.22
C ILE A 173 -14.51 -14.71 20.78
N THR A 174 -15.62 -15.08 21.46
CA THR A 174 -16.97 -14.52 21.28
C THR A 174 -17.07 -13.01 21.51
N GLN A 175 -16.06 -12.37 22.13
CA GLN A 175 -16.00 -10.92 22.34
C GLN A 175 -15.30 -10.14 21.21
N SER A 176 -14.87 -10.83 20.15
CA SER A 176 -14.15 -10.21 19.04
C SER A 176 -15.08 -9.71 17.93
N SER A 177 -14.69 -8.61 17.26
CA SER A 177 -15.48 -7.99 16.19
C SER A 177 -14.68 -7.92 14.88
N ILE A 178 -15.33 -8.35 13.79
CA ILE A 178 -14.80 -8.22 12.42
C ILE A 178 -14.78 -6.75 12.01
N ALA A 179 -15.78 -5.96 12.43
CA ALA A 179 -15.82 -4.52 12.14
C ALA A 179 -14.62 -3.79 12.78
N VAL A 180 -14.25 -4.17 14.00
CA VAL A 180 -13.07 -3.66 14.70
C VAL A 180 -11.77 -4.12 14.03
N ALA A 181 -11.69 -5.38 13.58
CA ALA A 181 -10.55 -5.87 12.82
C ALA A 181 -10.34 -5.10 11.50
N ASN A 182 -11.42 -4.88 10.74
CA ASN A 182 -11.38 -4.07 9.51
C ASN A 182 -10.96 -2.62 9.82
N LEU A 183 -11.49 -2.03 10.88
CA LEU A 183 -11.10 -0.68 11.32
C LEU A 183 -9.60 -0.61 11.66
N CYS A 184 -9.08 -1.60 12.39
CA CYS A 184 -7.65 -1.69 12.69
C CYS A 184 -6.80 -1.85 11.42
N ALA A 185 -7.25 -2.70 10.47
CA ALA A 185 -6.58 -2.91 9.19
C ALA A 185 -6.55 -1.67 8.30
N THR A 186 -7.60 -0.85 8.33
CA THR A 186 -7.62 0.41 7.58
C THR A 186 -6.77 1.49 8.24
N LEU A 187 -6.85 1.64 9.57
CA LEU A 187 -6.17 2.72 10.29
C LEU A 187 -4.70 2.44 10.57
N LYS A 188 -4.30 1.17 10.57
CA LYS A 188 -2.95 0.68 10.85
C LYS A 188 -2.31 1.37 12.07
N PRO A 189 -2.98 1.36 13.25
CA PRO A 189 -2.62 2.21 14.38
C PRO A 189 -1.30 1.78 15.02
N ARG A 190 -0.51 2.69 15.60
CA ARG A 190 0.74 2.29 16.30
C ARG A 190 0.47 1.44 17.54
N TYR A 191 -0.62 1.76 18.24
CA TYR A 191 -1.12 1.01 19.39
C TYR A 191 -2.62 0.77 19.26
N GLN A 192 -3.06 -0.43 19.63
CA GLN A 192 -4.46 -0.75 19.85
C GLN A 192 -4.65 -1.23 21.28
N PHE A 193 -5.62 -0.62 21.99
CA PHE A 193 -6.00 -0.99 23.34
C PHE A 193 -7.46 -1.42 23.42
N CYS A 194 -7.71 -2.49 24.17
CA CYS A 194 -9.06 -2.95 24.51
C CYS A 194 -9.10 -3.57 25.90
N PRO A 195 -10.29 -3.74 26.51
CA PRO A 195 -10.41 -4.45 27.79
C PRO A 195 -10.29 -5.96 27.62
N SER A 196 -9.84 -6.64 28.68
CA SER A 196 -9.86 -8.09 28.87
C SER A 196 -10.63 -8.41 30.15
N THR A 197 -11.44 -9.46 30.14
CA THR A 197 -12.26 -9.85 31.30
C THR A 197 -11.49 -10.52 32.42
N SER A 198 -10.32 -11.08 32.13
CA SER A 198 -9.49 -11.80 33.12
C SER A 198 -8.09 -11.19 33.18
N THR A 199 -7.12 -11.80 32.52
CA THR A 199 -5.71 -11.39 32.51
C THR A 199 -5.39 -10.46 31.35
N SER A 200 -4.35 -9.66 31.53
CA SER A 200 -3.81 -8.87 30.44
C SER A 200 -3.24 -9.79 29.36
N TRP A 201 -3.42 -9.42 28.10
CA TRP A 201 -2.84 -10.16 26.99
C TRP A 201 -2.19 -9.20 26.02
N LYS A 202 -0.93 -9.51 25.68
CA LYS A 202 -0.11 -8.72 24.77
C LYS A 202 0.51 -9.70 23.79
N ARG A 203 0.23 -9.49 22.50
CA ARG A 203 0.92 -10.24 21.43
C ARG A 203 2.18 -9.51 20.97
N GLU A 204 3.03 -10.22 20.26
CA GLU A 204 4.16 -9.58 19.60
C GLU A 204 3.69 -8.51 18.60
N PRO A 205 4.44 -7.39 18.46
CA PRO A 205 4.14 -6.38 17.47
C PRO A 205 4.03 -7.00 16.07
N PHE A 206 3.05 -6.54 15.30
CA PHE A 206 2.88 -7.04 13.95
C PHE A 206 2.99 -5.92 12.92
N VAL A 207 3.52 -6.29 11.76
CA VAL A 207 3.80 -5.41 10.64
C VAL A 207 2.67 -5.51 9.64
N TRP A 208 2.19 -4.36 9.18
CA TRP A 208 1.23 -4.31 8.08
C TRP A 208 1.91 -4.56 6.73
N PRO A 209 1.25 -5.28 5.81
CA PRO A 209 1.66 -5.30 4.41
C PRO A 209 1.72 -3.85 3.91
N MET A 210 2.82 -3.50 3.25
CA MET A 210 2.95 -2.17 2.66
C MET A 210 2.32 -2.13 1.29
N ASP A 211 1.66 -1.02 1.00
CA ASP A 211 1.21 -0.69 -0.34
C ASP A 211 2.44 -0.30 -1.18
N TYR A 212 2.75 -1.09 -2.21
CA TYR A 212 3.90 -0.89 -3.11
C TYR A 212 3.88 0.44 -3.90
N SER A 213 2.82 1.24 -3.78
CA SER A 213 2.66 2.53 -4.45
C SER A 213 3.28 3.72 -3.71
N GLU A 214 3.56 3.56 -2.41
CA GLU A 214 4.08 4.63 -1.55
C GLU A 214 5.45 4.22 -0.98
N ASN A 215 6.41 5.14 -0.96
CA ASN A 215 7.61 5.06 -0.11
C ASN A 215 7.21 5.17 1.39
N ALA A 216 6.14 4.49 1.80
CA ALA A 216 5.61 4.52 3.15
C ALA A 216 6.56 3.75 4.07
N GLU A 217 6.80 4.27 5.26
CA GLU A 217 7.57 3.56 6.28
C GLU A 217 6.79 2.35 6.80
N THR A 218 7.51 1.30 7.24
CA THR A 218 6.91 0.12 7.88
C THR A 218 5.99 0.55 9.02
N GLN A 219 4.69 0.26 8.89
CA GLN A 219 3.75 0.48 9.97
C GLN A 219 3.68 -0.76 10.86
N VAL A 220 3.89 -0.54 12.16
CA VAL A 220 3.84 -1.58 13.18
C VAL A 220 2.73 -1.26 14.16
N THR A 221 1.89 -2.26 14.46
CA THR A 221 0.87 -2.18 15.51
C THR A 221 1.26 -3.03 16.70
N ARG A 222 1.14 -2.43 17.89
CA ARG A 222 1.16 -3.14 19.17
C ARG A 222 -0.27 -3.30 19.68
N PHE A 223 -0.65 -4.53 20.00
CA PHE A 223 -1.96 -4.82 20.56
C PHE A 223 -1.82 -5.19 22.03
N GLU A 224 -2.56 -4.50 22.89
CA GLU A 224 -2.61 -4.78 24.33
C GLU A 224 -4.06 -4.81 24.82
N ALA A 225 -4.47 -5.97 25.34
CA ALA A 225 -5.71 -6.11 26.08
C ALA A 225 -5.43 -5.99 27.58
N LEU A 226 -6.08 -5.04 28.26
CA LEU A 226 -5.84 -4.73 29.67
C LEU A 226 -6.89 -5.38 30.56
N GLY A 227 -6.45 -6.02 31.63
CA GLY A 227 -7.32 -6.66 32.62
C GLY A 227 -8.06 -5.64 33.50
N ASP A 228 -8.98 -6.15 34.31
CA ASP A 228 -9.76 -5.37 35.27
C ASP A 228 -8.91 -4.88 36.46
N ILE A 229 -9.31 -3.76 37.07
CA ILE A 229 -8.65 -3.18 38.25
C ILE A 229 -8.58 -4.11 39.48
N SER A 230 -9.42 -5.15 39.56
CA SER A 230 -9.33 -6.20 40.57
C SER A 230 -8.04 -7.02 40.46
N GLN A 231 -7.41 -7.06 39.28
CA GLN A 231 -6.17 -7.77 39.01
C GLN A 231 -4.93 -7.02 39.53
N LYS A 232 -3.75 -7.62 39.33
CA LYS A 232 -2.47 -7.01 39.68
C LYS A 232 -2.25 -5.74 38.85
N ALA A 233 -1.56 -4.75 39.43
CA ALA A 233 -1.35 -3.46 38.78
C ALA A 233 -0.69 -3.55 37.39
N SER A 234 0.14 -4.56 37.13
CA SER A 234 0.76 -4.80 35.82
C SER A 234 -0.23 -5.26 34.74
N ASP A 235 -1.39 -5.80 35.12
CA ASP A 235 -2.38 -6.33 34.19
C ASP A 235 -3.38 -5.27 33.72
N TRP A 236 -3.70 -4.30 34.58
CA TRP A 236 -4.67 -3.26 34.25
C TRP A 236 -4.04 -1.89 34.00
N ILE A 237 -2.72 -1.76 34.05
CA ILE A 237 -2.01 -0.51 33.75
C ILE A 237 -0.92 -0.76 32.72
N SER A 238 -0.92 0.06 31.67
CA SER A 238 0.17 0.15 30.69
C SER A 238 0.66 1.59 30.59
N ALA A 239 1.97 1.77 30.49
CA ALA A 239 2.60 3.08 30.37
C ALA A 239 3.68 3.02 29.30
N PHE A 240 3.69 3.99 28.40
CA PHE A 240 4.64 4.02 27.29
C PHE A 240 4.93 5.45 26.85
N THR A 241 6.01 5.60 26.08
CA THR A 241 6.37 6.86 25.43
C THR A 241 6.14 6.73 23.93
N LEU A 242 5.36 7.66 23.37
CA LEU A 242 5.04 7.72 21.96
C LEU A 242 5.75 8.90 21.31
N ASP A 243 6.68 8.63 20.40
CA ASP A 243 7.30 9.67 19.58
C ASP A 243 6.65 9.73 18.19
N ILE A 244 5.81 10.73 17.98
CA ILE A 244 5.12 10.94 16.70
C ILE A 244 6.06 11.39 15.57
N SER A 245 7.26 11.90 15.89
CA SER A 245 8.24 12.34 14.87
C SER A 245 9.07 11.21 14.28
N LYS A 246 9.01 10.01 14.85
CA LYS A 246 9.72 8.84 14.34
C LYS A 246 8.73 7.80 13.79
N PRO A 247 9.11 6.97 12.81
CA PRO A 247 8.33 5.79 12.43
C PRO A 247 8.05 4.90 13.64
N ALA A 248 7.03 4.04 13.52
CA ALA A 248 6.79 3.00 14.50
C ALA A 248 7.86 1.91 14.39
N THR A 249 8.97 2.04 15.11
CA THR A 249 9.96 0.96 15.29
C THR A 249 9.47 -0.03 16.35
N SER A 250 9.87 -1.30 16.28
CA SER A 250 9.68 -2.27 17.37
C SER A 250 10.99 -2.92 17.79
N GLU A 251 11.15 -3.07 19.11
CA GLU A 251 12.17 -3.92 19.71
C GLU A 251 11.53 -5.30 19.92
N GLY A 252 11.98 -6.32 19.18
CA GLY A 252 11.48 -7.71 19.29
C GLY A 252 11.04 -8.35 17.97
N ALA A 253 10.67 -9.64 18.04
CA ALA A 253 10.25 -10.42 16.88
C ALA A 253 8.96 -9.86 16.27
N GLN A 254 9.02 -9.48 15.00
CA GLN A 254 7.87 -8.95 14.26
C GLN A 254 7.11 -10.11 13.60
N ARG A 255 5.77 -10.05 13.68
CA ARG A 255 4.87 -10.99 12.98
C ARG A 255 4.13 -10.30 11.84
N ALA A 256 3.64 -11.08 10.88
CA ALA A 256 2.71 -10.56 9.88
C ALA A 256 1.38 -10.16 10.54
N ALA A 257 0.69 -9.17 9.96
CA ALA A 257 -0.61 -8.74 10.48
C ALA A 257 -1.63 -9.90 10.53
N PRO A 258 -2.35 -10.10 11.65
CA PRO A 258 -3.23 -11.25 11.87
C PRO A 258 -4.46 -11.32 10.93
N PHE A 259 -4.77 -10.20 10.28
CA PHE A 259 -6.01 -9.99 9.53
C PHE A 259 -5.86 -10.24 8.03
N THR A 260 -4.68 -10.56 7.52
CA THR A 260 -4.41 -10.79 6.09
C THR A 260 -5.12 -12.02 5.50
N LEU A 261 -5.81 -12.82 6.32
CA LEU A 261 -6.78 -13.83 5.88
C LEU A 261 -8.19 -13.27 5.58
N ILE A 262 -8.38 -11.94 5.60
CA ILE A 262 -9.61 -11.25 5.21
C ILE A 262 -9.49 -10.80 3.75
N SER A 263 -9.45 -11.75 2.81
CA SER A 263 -10.23 -11.53 1.59
C SER A 263 -11.69 -11.80 1.98
N PRO A 264 -12.64 -10.89 1.73
CA PRO A 264 -14.05 -11.20 1.88
C PRO A 264 -14.44 -12.25 0.83
N ARG A 265 -14.16 -13.52 1.13
CA ARG A 265 -14.73 -14.67 0.42
C ARG A 265 -16.24 -14.58 0.60
N GLY A 266 -16.91 -14.20 -0.48
CA GLY A 266 -18.28 -14.57 -0.81
C GLY A 266 -19.31 -14.34 0.30
N LYS A 267 -19.80 -13.10 0.44
CA LYS A 267 -21.23 -12.96 0.73
C LYS A 267 -21.96 -13.31 -0.56
N ARG A 268 -22.53 -14.52 -0.56
CA ARG A 268 -23.44 -15.08 -1.57
C ARG A 268 -24.25 -13.97 -2.24
N LYS A 269 -24.12 -13.86 -3.58
CA LYS A 269 -25.07 -13.14 -4.41
C LYS A 269 -26.47 -13.58 -4.02
N ARG A 270 -27.35 -12.63 -3.72
CA ARG A 270 -28.79 -12.90 -3.78
C ARG A 270 -29.07 -13.38 -5.20
N ASN A 271 -29.83 -14.46 -5.33
CA ASN A 271 -30.29 -14.92 -6.64
C ASN A 271 -31.09 -13.77 -7.27
N ALA A 272 -30.68 -13.33 -8.46
CA ALA A 272 -31.49 -12.45 -9.29
C ALA A 272 -32.70 -13.26 -9.75
N LEU A 273 -33.90 -12.75 -9.44
CA LEU A 273 -35.10 -13.14 -10.18
C LEU A 273 -35.05 -12.46 -11.54
N GLU A 274 -35.46 -13.22 -12.55
CA GLU A 274 -35.31 -12.97 -13.97
C GLU A 274 -36.06 -11.73 -14.50
N ALA A 275 -35.47 -11.17 -15.57
CA ALA A 275 -36.06 -10.53 -16.75
C ALA A 275 -37.04 -9.34 -16.58
N ASP A 276 -36.64 -8.16 -17.08
CA ASP A 276 -37.27 -7.61 -18.31
C ASP A 276 -36.48 -6.38 -18.87
N PRO A 277 -36.63 -6.04 -20.17
CA PRO A 277 -35.63 -5.32 -20.96
C PRO A 277 -36.04 -3.89 -21.41
N TYR A 278 -35.19 -2.88 -21.12
CA TYR A 278 -34.95 -1.58 -21.81
C TYR A 278 -36.15 -0.67 -22.24
N PRO A 279 -35.97 0.59 -22.71
CA PRO A 279 -35.16 1.76 -22.27
C PRO A 279 -36.04 2.99 -21.91
N GLY A 280 -35.47 4.05 -21.33
CA GLY A 280 -36.13 5.37 -21.35
C GLY A 280 -35.36 6.53 -20.72
N ARG A 281 -34.80 7.40 -21.57
CA ARG A 281 -34.23 8.71 -21.22
C ARG A 281 -35.25 9.63 -20.54
N ARG A 282 -34.82 10.46 -19.58
CA ARG A 282 -35.38 11.80 -19.35
C ARG A 282 -34.30 12.81 -18.91
N PHE A 283 -34.14 13.82 -19.76
CA PHE A 283 -33.58 15.14 -19.47
C PHE A 283 -34.56 15.92 -18.56
N ASP A 284 -34.08 16.65 -17.55
CA ASP A 284 -33.89 18.12 -17.57
C ASP A 284 -34.06 18.79 -16.19
N THR A 285 -33.26 19.86 -15.97
CA THR A 285 -33.49 21.12 -15.19
C THR A 285 -34.29 21.10 -13.87
N THR A 286 -33.98 21.80 -12.78
CA THR A 286 -33.37 23.12 -12.52
C THR A 286 -33.28 23.29 -10.98
N GLY A 287 -32.35 24.09 -10.45
CA GLY A 287 -32.40 24.45 -9.02
C GLY A 287 -31.16 25.13 -8.46
N ASN A 288 -31.04 26.42 -8.73
CA ASN A 288 -29.99 27.34 -8.29
C ASN A 288 -30.02 27.61 -6.77
N ASN A 289 -28.89 27.55 -6.06
CA ASN A 289 -28.44 28.64 -5.18
C ASN A 289 -27.07 28.40 -4.51
N HIS A 290 -26.24 29.44 -4.61
CA HIS A 290 -24.90 29.62 -4.07
C HIS A 290 -24.82 29.57 -2.54
N HIS A 291 -23.71 29.06 -1.99
CA HIS A 291 -22.86 29.78 -1.02
C HIS A 291 -21.48 29.12 -0.94
N GLY A 292 -20.42 29.91 -1.18
CA GLY A 292 -19.04 29.44 -1.19
C GLY A 292 -18.47 29.14 0.19
N ARG A 293 -17.52 28.19 0.26
CA ARG A 293 -16.50 28.12 1.30
C ARG A 293 -15.33 27.21 0.89
N ARG A 294 -14.18 27.87 0.66
CA ARG A 294 -12.80 27.42 0.87
C ARG A 294 -12.44 25.99 0.44
N ASN A 295 -11.68 25.93 -0.64
CA ASN A 295 -10.76 24.83 -1.02
C ASN A 295 -10.07 24.20 0.20
N LYS A 296 -10.57 23.05 0.64
CA LYS A 296 -9.77 22.04 1.35
C LYS A 296 -9.25 21.11 0.28
N LYS A 297 -7.92 21.07 0.10
CA LYS A 297 -7.24 20.04 -0.68
C LYS A 297 -7.68 18.67 -0.14
N HIS A 298 -8.52 17.99 -0.91
CA HIS A 298 -8.89 16.59 -0.71
C HIS A 298 -7.59 15.77 -0.82
N LYS A 299 -7.13 15.15 0.26
CA LYS A 299 -6.26 13.97 0.11
C LYS A 299 -7.18 12.81 -0.25
N GLN A 300 -7.00 12.31 -1.46
CA GLN A 300 -7.79 11.26 -2.09
C GLN A 300 -7.74 9.98 -1.23
N SER A 301 -8.92 9.46 -0.89
CA SER A 301 -9.11 8.08 -0.47
C SER A 301 -8.95 7.22 -1.72
N TYR A 302 -7.86 6.46 -1.84
CA TYR A 302 -7.58 5.68 -3.05
C TYR A 302 -8.51 4.45 -3.13
N ASP A 303 -9.46 4.52 -4.07
CA ASP A 303 -10.23 3.40 -4.58
C ASP A 303 -9.30 2.51 -5.45
N PRO A 304 -9.37 1.18 -5.43
CA PRO A 304 -8.73 0.33 -6.44
C PRO A 304 -9.06 0.72 -7.91
N ASN A 305 -10.14 1.47 -8.15
CA ASN A 305 -10.47 2.09 -9.44
C ASN A 305 -9.73 3.42 -9.72
N ASP A 306 -8.90 3.91 -8.81
CA ASP A 306 -8.17 5.17 -8.86
C ASP A 306 -6.78 5.00 -9.53
N CYS A 307 -6.74 4.28 -10.66
CA CYS A 307 -5.52 4.08 -11.45
C CYS A 307 -5.52 5.02 -12.67
N PHE A 308 -4.60 5.99 -12.69
CA PHE A 308 -4.45 6.94 -13.79
C PHE A 308 -3.79 6.34 -15.04
N MET A 309 -3.24 5.12 -14.93
CA MET A 309 -2.51 4.44 -15.99
C MET A 309 -3.35 3.42 -16.76
N CYS A 310 -4.60 3.14 -16.37
CA CYS A 310 -5.39 2.10 -17.01
C CYS A 310 -6.52 2.68 -17.87
N LEU A 311 -6.54 2.24 -19.12
CA LEU A 311 -7.52 2.68 -20.12
C LEU A 311 -8.94 2.42 -19.62
N GLY A 312 -9.81 3.44 -19.65
CA GLY A 312 -11.21 3.34 -19.21
C GLY A 312 -11.48 3.76 -17.75
N LYS A 313 -10.46 4.18 -16.98
CA LYS A 313 -10.67 4.80 -15.66
C LYS A 313 -10.88 6.32 -15.77
N PRO A 314 -11.66 6.96 -14.87
CA PRO A 314 -11.97 8.39 -14.97
C PRO A 314 -10.77 9.34 -14.87
N GLN A 315 -9.66 8.85 -14.31
CA GLN A 315 -8.43 9.61 -14.09
C GLN A 315 -7.33 9.27 -15.10
N PHE A 316 -7.69 8.52 -16.14
CA PHE A 316 -6.78 8.17 -17.22
C PHE A 316 -6.40 9.42 -18.03
N ALA A 317 -5.10 9.67 -18.14
CA ALA A 317 -4.54 10.79 -18.89
C ALA A 317 -4.44 10.45 -20.37
N ALA A 318 -5.57 10.53 -21.08
CA ALA A 318 -5.66 10.18 -22.50
C ALA A 318 -4.71 11.01 -23.39
N GLU A 319 -4.39 12.23 -22.97
CA GLU A 319 -3.43 13.12 -23.63
C GLU A 319 -1.99 12.58 -23.67
N MET A 320 -1.64 11.62 -22.81
CA MET A 320 -0.31 11.03 -22.74
C MET A 320 -0.13 9.82 -23.66
N VAL A 321 -1.24 9.30 -24.20
CA VAL A 321 -1.23 8.09 -25.01
C VAL A 321 -0.58 8.35 -26.36
N VAL A 322 0.40 7.50 -26.69
CA VAL A 322 1.17 7.57 -27.93
C VAL A 322 0.53 6.66 -28.99
N SER A 323 0.31 5.39 -28.65
CA SER A 323 -0.27 4.38 -29.55
C SER A 323 -1.04 3.32 -28.76
N ILE A 324 -2.08 2.74 -29.37
CA ILE A 324 -3.00 1.76 -28.78
C ILE A 324 -3.13 0.57 -29.74
N ALA A 325 -2.84 -0.64 -29.26
CA ALA A 325 -3.08 -1.90 -29.96
C ALA A 325 -4.19 -2.71 -29.25
N ASP A 326 -4.31 -4.01 -29.55
CA ASP A 326 -5.43 -4.83 -29.09
C ASP A 326 -5.30 -5.24 -27.62
N GLU A 327 -4.09 -5.61 -27.18
CA GLU A 327 -3.80 -6.15 -25.85
C GLU A 327 -3.00 -5.17 -24.96
N SER A 328 -2.43 -4.11 -25.54
CA SER A 328 -1.50 -3.19 -24.90
C SER A 328 -1.45 -1.83 -25.60
N PHE A 329 -0.92 -0.84 -24.90
CA PHE A 329 -0.72 0.50 -25.43
C PHE A 329 0.55 1.10 -24.84
N ILE A 330 1.04 2.15 -25.49
CA ILE A 330 2.22 2.91 -25.04
C ILE A 330 1.83 4.34 -24.70
N THR A 331 2.47 4.88 -23.67
CA THR A 331 2.18 6.22 -23.15
C THR A 331 3.47 6.90 -22.70
N SER A 332 3.49 8.24 -22.80
CA SER A 332 4.53 9.04 -22.15
C SER A 332 4.41 8.93 -20.61
N LEU A 333 5.38 9.49 -19.86
CA LEU A 333 5.35 9.46 -18.40
C LEU A 333 5.16 10.85 -17.80
N ARG A 334 4.50 10.87 -16.65
CA ARG A 334 4.61 11.98 -15.73
C ARG A 334 6.01 12.04 -15.17
N GLY A 335 6.66 13.20 -15.29
CA GLY A 335 8.00 13.41 -14.75
C GLY A 335 9.02 12.47 -15.39
N THR A 336 9.14 12.51 -16.71
CA THR A 336 10.13 11.74 -17.49
C THR A 336 11.53 11.88 -16.88
N LEU A 337 12.23 10.73 -16.77
CA LEU A 337 13.56 10.70 -16.17
C LEU A 337 14.55 11.53 -17.02
N PRO A 338 14.81 11.20 -18.29
CA PRO A 338 15.41 12.13 -19.24
C PRO A 338 14.40 13.18 -19.68
N THR A 339 14.91 14.34 -20.07
CA THR A 339 14.15 15.41 -20.72
C THR A 339 14.35 15.35 -22.24
N GLN A 340 13.54 16.10 -22.99
CA GLN A 340 13.70 16.27 -24.45
C GLN A 340 15.12 16.71 -24.86
N SER A 341 15.81 17.44 -23.98
CA SER A 341 17.21 17.87 -24.21
C SER A 341 18.26 16.80 -23.92
N THR A 342 17.90 15.67 -23.31
CA THR A 342 18.87 14.63 -22.92
C THR A 342 19.38 13.84 -24.12
N PHE A 343 18.51 13.58 -25.10
CA PHE A 343 18.84 12.86 -26.32
C PHE A 343 18.53 13.73 -27.54
N PRO A 344 19.46 14.58 -28.00
CA PRO A 344 19.22 15.51 -29.11
C PRO A 344 18.82 14.85 -30.44
N GLN A 345 19.04 13.53 -30.57
CA GLN A 345 18.66 12.74 -31.74
C GLN A 345 17.16 12.43 -31.79
N LEU A 346 16.47 12.51 -30.66
CA LEU A 346 15.05 12.23 -30.52
C LEU A 346 14.27 13.52 -30.38
N LYS A 347 13.05 13.56 -30.91
CA LYS A 347 12.12 14.65 -30.62
C LYS A 347 11.48 14.46 -29.26
N SER A 348 11.32 13.22 -28.82
CA SER A 348 10.76 12.84 -27.52
C SER A 348 11.79 12.87 -26.39
N SER A 349 11.32 12.72 -25.16
CA SER A 349 12.15 12.54 -23.96
C SER A 349 12.97 11.24 -23.96
N GLY A 350 12.66 10.27 -24.82
CA GLY A 350 13.31 8.96 -24.81
C GLY A 350 13.00 8.12 -23.57
N ASN A 351 11.87 8.36 -22.89
CA ASN A 351 11.35 7.50 -21.82
C ASN A 351 9.83 7.32 -22.02
N LEU A 352 9.34 6.07 -21.99
CA LEU A 352 7.92 5.73 -22.12
C LEU A 352 7.53 4.50 -21.28
N MET A 353 6.24 4.20 -21.23
CA MET A 353 5.70 2.98 -20.64
C MET A 353 4.93 2.17 -21.68
N ILE A 354 5.14 0.86 -21.68
CA ILE A 354 4.32 -0.13 -22.40
C ILE A 354 3.41 -0.77 -21.35
N ILE A 355 2.10 -0.67 -21.54
CA ILE A 355 1.09 -1.03 -20.52
C ILE A 355 0.10 -2.00 -21.17
N PRO A 356 -0.18 -3.17 -20.59
CA PRO A 356 -1.25 -4.01 -21.08
C PRO A 356 -2.62 -3.38 -20.81
N MET A 357 -3.61 -3.73 -21.63
CA MET A 357 -5.01 -3.38 -21.40
C MET A 357 -5.55 -4.02 -20.11
N TYR A 358 -4.93 -5.13 -19.71
CA TYR A 358 -5.24 -5.82 -18.48
C TYR A 358 -4.90 -5.00 -17.23
N HIS A 359 -5.86 -4.89 -16.30
CA HIS A 359 -5.65 -4.25 -15.01
C HIS A 359 -5.11 -5.26 -13.98
N ALA A 360 -3.86 -5.11 -13.55
CA ALA A 360 -3.21 -6.05 -12.62
C ALA A 360 -3.97 -6.26 -11.29
N ALA A 361 -4.75 -5.28 -10.82
CA ALA A 361 -5.58 -5.47 -9.63
C ALA A 361 -6.80 -6.38 -9.86
N ASP A 362 -7.21 -6.59 -11.12
CA ASP A 362 -8.35 -7.41 -11.49
C ASP A 362 -8.06 -8.92 -11.34
N GLU A 363 -6.78 -9.31 -11.24
CA GLU A 363 -6.33 -10.69 -11.04
C GLU A 363 -6.80 -11.25 -9.69
N THR A 364 -6.89 -10.36 -8.69
CA THR A 364 -7.47 -10.68 -7.38
C THR A 364 -9.00 -10.80 -7.40
N SER A 365 -9.67 -10.22 -8.39
CA SER A 365 -11.14 -10.11 -8.49
C SER A 365 -11.76 -11.09 -9.49
N HIS A 366 -11.06 -11.45 -10.56
CA HIS A 366 -11.55 -12.27 -11.68
C HIS A 366 -10.93 -13.67 -11.77
N GLY A 367 -9.94 -13.99 -10.94
CA GLY A 367 -9.20 -15.26 -10.98
C GLY A 367 -7.91 -15.17 -11.79
N LYS A 368 -7.12 -16.27 -11.80
CA LYS A 368 -5.84 -16.33 -12.54
C LYS A 368 -6.12 -16.26 -14.04
N ARG A 369 -5.39 -15.39 -14.76
CA ARG A 369 -5.43 -15.25 -16.23
C ARG A 369 -5.15 -16.57 -16.93
N ALA A 370 -5.73 -16.77 -18.12
CA ALA A 370 -5.39 -17.91 -18.94
C ALA A 370 -3.96 -17.74 -19.50
N ARG A 371 -3.22 -18.84 -19.62
CA ARG A 371 -1.85 -18.83 -20.17
C ARG A 371 -1.79 -18.20 -21.56
N SER A 372 -2.78 -18.49 -22.42
CA SER A 372 -2.88 -17.95 -23.76
C SER A 372 -3.09 -16.44 -23.81
N GLU A 373 -3.82 -15.86 -22.84
CA GLU A 373 -4.04 -14.41 -22.76
C GLU A 373 -2.72 -13.71 -22.39
N MET A 374 -2.01 -14.24 -21.39
CA MET A 374 -0.69 -13.72 -21.00
C MET A 374 0.35 -13.84 -22.12
N GLU A 375 0.31 -14.92 -22.90
CA GLU A 375 1.16 -15.11 -24.09
C GLU A 375 0.81 -14.15 -25.24
N SER A 376 -0.47 -13.79 -25.41
CA SER A 376 -0.93 -12.78 -26.38
C SER A 376 -0.44 -11.39 -26.00
N GLU A 377 -0.72 -10.99 -24.75
CA GLU A 377 -0.30 -9.73 -24.13
C GLU A 377 1.22 -9.54 -24.24
N PHE A 378 1.99 -10.53 -23.79
CA PHE A 378 3.45 -10.47 -23.82
C PHE A 378 4.00 -10.31 -25.25
N ARG A 379 3.40 -11.00 -26.21
CA ARG A 379 3.80 -10.93 -27.62
C ARG A 379 3.57 -9.53 -28.19
N GLU A 380 2.43 -8.93 -27.89
CA GLU A 380 2.13 -7.57 -28.37
C GLU A 380 3.03 -6.51 -27.71
N MET A 381 3.24 -6.61 -26.39
CA MET A 381 4.20 -5.74 -25.68
C MET A 381 5.63 -5.89 -26.23
N THR A 382 6.02 -7.11 -26.62
CA THR A 382 7.30 -7.39 -27.28
C THR A 382 7.38 -6.73 -28.66
N ARG A 383 6.29 -6.71 -29.44
CA ARG A 383 6.25 -5.96 -30.71
C ARG A 383 6.46 -4.48 -30.50
N TYR A 384 5.87 -3.88 -29.47
CA TYR A 384 6.16 -2.47 -29.13
C TYR A 384 7.63 -2.26 -28.77
N ARG A 385 8.22 -3.16 -27.96
CA ARG A 385 9.65 -3.11 -27.62
C ARG A 385 10.52 -3.14 -28.88
N HIS A 386 10.25 -4.05 -29.82
CA HIS A 386 10.98 -4.15 -31.09
C HIS A 386 10.77 -2.92 -31.99
N ALA A 387 9.54 -2.42 -32.11
CA ALA A 387 9.25 -1.19 -32.87
C ALA A 387 10.07 0.01 -32.35
N LEU A 388 10.21 0.14 -31.02
CA LEU A 388 11.03 1.18 -30.39
C LEU A 388 12.53 1.01 -30.66
N GLN A 389 13.01 -0.23 -30.74
CA GLN A 389 14.40 -0.51 -31.11
C GLN A 389 14.67 -0.17 -32.58
N HIS A 390 13.76 -0.53 -33.49
CA HIS A 390 13.84 -0.13 -34.90
C HIS A 390 13.84 1.38 -35.05
N MET A 391 12.98 2.07 -34.30
CA MET A 391 12.94 3.52 -34.24
C MET A 391 14.29 4.11 -33.77
N LEU A 392 14.87 3.59 -32.68
CA LEU A 392 16.19 4.04 -32.22
C LEU A 392 17.31 3.72 -33.20
N GLN A 393 17.25 2.58 -33.89
CA GLN A 393 18.23 2.23 -34.90
C GLN A 393 18.24 3.25 -36.04
N ALA A 394 17.05 3.65 -36.50
CA ALA A 394 16.88 4.61 -37.59
C ALA A 394 17.17 6.06 -37.16
N ARG A 395 16.69 6.48 -35.98
CA ARG A 395 16.73 7.89 -35.53
C ARG A 395 17.88 8.21 -34.57
N GLY A 396 18.37 7.23 -33.83
CA GLY A 396 19.40 7.38 -32.80
C GLY A 396 20.83 7.52 -33.34
N ASN A 397 21.04 7.56 -34.65
CA ASN A 397 22.35 7.74 -35.30
C ASN A 397 23.44 6.75 -34.80
N SER A 398 23.06 5.52 -34.42
CA SER A 398 23.96 4.53 -33.79
C SER A 398 24.65 5.00 -32.49
N GLN A 399 24.14 6.07 -31.87
CA GLN A 399 24.63 6.66 -30.62
C GLN A 399 23.76 6.31 -29.42
N LEU A 400 22.62 5.67 -29.64
CA LEU A 400 21.68 5.26 -28.62
C LEU A 400 21.50 3.74 -28.61
N GLY A 401 21.37 3.18 -27.41
CA GLY A 401 20.79 1.89 -27.11
C GLY A 401 19.52 2.09 -26.26
N ALA A 402 19.00 1.01 -25.68
CA ALA A 402 17.80 1.06 -24.85
C ALA A 402 17.88 0.11 -23.67
N VAL A 403 17.14 0.45 -22.62
CA VAL A 403 16.90 -0.39 -21.45
C VAL A 403 15.40 -0.46 -21.24
N CYS A 404 14.88 -1.67 -21.11
CA CYS A 404 13.49 -1.91 -20.75
C CYS A 404 13.47 -2.75 -19.47
N TRP A 405 12.51 -2.56 -18.58
CA TRP A 405 12.37 -3.43 -17.41
C TRP A 405 10.92 -3.62 -17.00
N GLU A 406 10.68 -4.74 -16.34
CA GLU A 406 9.41 -5.09 -15.74
C GLU A 406 9.56 -5.48 -14.28
N VAL A 407 8.50 -5.23 -13.52
CA VAL A 407 8.33 -5.72 -12.16
C VAL A 407 7.10 -6.61 -12.17
N ASN A 408 7.31 -7.92 -12.31
CA ASN A 408 6.23 -8.89 -12.22
C ASN A 408 6.05 -9.28 -10.76
N ARG A 409 5.02 -8.73 -10.12
CA ARG A 409 4.76 -8.95 -8.69
C ARG A 409 3.27 -9.14 -8.41
N THR A 410 2.95 -10.21 -7.70
CA THR A 410 1.61 -10.51 -7.23
C THR A 410 1.09 -9.36 -6.36
N GLY A 411 -0.08 -8.81 -6.70
CA GLY A 411 -0.70 -7.69 -5.99
C GLY A 411 -0.13 -6.30 -6.37
N ILE A 412 0.64 -6.20 -7.45
CA ILE A 412 0.97 -4.90 -8.04
C ILE A 412 -0.30 -4.21 -8.55
N ARG A 413 -0.40 -2.88 -8.36
CA ARG A 413 -1.61 -2.12 -8.75
C ARG A 413 -1.76 -2.00 -10.26
N HIS A 414 -0.68 -1.68 -10.95
CA HIS A 414 -0.59 -1.62 -12.39
C HIS A 414 0.71 -2.29 -12.82
N PHE A 415 0.62 -3.15 -13.82
CA PHE A 415 1.77 -3.76 -14.44
C PHE A 415 2.12 -2.95 -15.68
N HIS A 416 3.41 -2.75 -15.92
CA HIS A 416 3.92 -2.04 -17.09
C HIS A 416 5.38 -2.42 -17.32
N TRP A 417 5.83 -2.22 -18.55
CA TRP A 417 7.25 -2.16 -18.86
C TRP A 417 7.65 -0.70 -18.99
N GLN A 418 8.70 -0.30 -18.28
CA GLN A 418 9.27 1.02 -18.50
C GLN A 418 10.43 0.88 -19.47
N TRP A 419 10.44 1.74 -20.48
CA TRP A 419 11.43 1.76 -21.54
C TRP A 419 12.15 3.10 -21.54
N ILE A 420 13.48 3.08 -21.68
CA ILE A 420 14.30 4.29 -21.72
C ILE A 420 15.43 4.15 -22.75
N ALA A 421 15.65 5.20 -23.53
CA ALA A 421 16.84 5.34 -24.34
C ALA A 421 18.07 5.53 -23.44
N CYS A 422 19.22 5.08 -23.92
CA CYS A 422 20.48 5.14 -23.19
C CYS A 422 21.64 5.40 -24.15
N PRO A 423 22.69 6.15 -23.80
CA PRO A 423 23.85 6.29 -24.68
C PRO A 423 24.44 4.92 -25.04
N GLN A 424 24.70 4.70 -26.32
CA GLN A 424 25.22 3.44 -26.86
C GLN A 424 26.53 3.02 -26.19
N ASP A 425 27.38 3.97 -25.82
CA ASP A 425 28.62 3.71 -25.09
C ASP A 425 28.40 3.05 -23.72
N MET A 426 27.31 3.37 -23.02
CA MET A 426 26.99 2.77 -21.73
C MET A 426 26.51 1.33 -21.89
N VAL A 427 25.72 1.07 -22.93
CA VAL A 427 25.24 -0.26 -23.27
C VAL A 427 26.40 -1.12 -23.80
N GLY A 428 27.10 -0.67 -24.83
CA GLY A 428 28.14 -1.43 -25.53
C GLY A 428 29.37 -1.74 -24.68
N LYS A 429 29.65 -0.95 -23.64
CA LYS A 429 30.71 -1.23 -22.65
C LYS A 429 30.23 -2.09 -21.46
N GLY A 430 28.98 -2.52 -21.46
CA GLY A 430 28.39 -3.34 -20.38
C GLY A 430 28.15 -2.59 -19.07
N LEU A 431 28.16 -1.25 -19.08
CA LEU A 431 27.98 -0.45 -17.85
C LEU A 431 26.56 -0.57 -17.29
N VAL A 432 25.56 -0.65 -18.17
CA VAL A 432 24.16 -0.85 -17.77
C VAL A 432 24.02 -2.19 -17.03
N GLU A 433 24.50 -3.27 -17.64
CA GLU A 433 24.45 -4.62 -17.04
C GLU A 433 25.16 -4.66 -15.68
N ALA A 434 26.37 -4.08 -15.60
CA ALA A 434 27.13 -3.99 -14.37
C ALA A 434 26.40 -3.19 -13.28
N ALA A 435 25.78 -2.07 -13.62
CA ALA A 435 25.06 -1.23 -12.66
C ALA A 435 23.83 -1.93 -12.09
N PHE A 436 23.06 -2.66 -12.92
CA PHE A 436 21.95 -3.47 -12.43
C PHE A 436 22.43 -4.56 -11.47
N LYS A 437 23.50 -5.28 -11.82
CA LYS A 437 24.09 -6.32 -10.95
C LYS A 437 24.57 -5.74 -9.61
N ILE A 438 25.32 -4.64 -9.63
CA ILE A 438 25.79 -3.96 -8.41
C ILE A 438 24.61 -3.45 -7.58
N ALA A 439 23.57 -2.91 -8.22
CA ALA A 439 22.38 -2.44 -7.52
C ALA A 439 21.59 -3.60 -6.88
N ALA A 440 21.48 -4.74 -7.55
CA ALA A 440 20.87 -5.94 -6.97
C ALA A 440 21.65 -6.42 -5.74
N GLU A 441 22.98 -6.54 -5.86
CA GLU A 441 23.85 -6.91 -4.73
C GLU A 441 23.74 -5.93 -3.56
N LYS A 442 23.71 -4.62 -3.82
CA LYS A 442 23.58 -3.58 -2.78
C LYS A 442 22.23 -3.63 -2.05
N ASN A 443 21.18 -4.14 -2.69
CA ASN A 443 19.84 -4.25 -2.11
C ASN A 443 19.53 -5.68 -1.63
N ASP A 444 20.56 -6.53 -1.47
CA ASP A 444 20.42 -7.92 -1.02
C ASP A 444 19.42 -8.72 -1.86
N HIS A 445 19.44 -8.52 -3.18
CA HIS A 445 18.67 -9.30 -4.14
C HIS A 445 19.50 -10.47 -4.70
N GLU A 446 18.80 -11.47 -5.25
CA GLU A 446 19.45 -12.60 -5.90
C GLU A 446 20.27 -12.18 -7.13
N LYS A 447 21.15 -13.08 -7.57
CA LYS A 447 21.96 -12.84 -8.77
C LYS A 447 21.09 -12.92 -10.02
N PHE A 448 21.38 -12.06 -10.97
CA PHE A 448 20.73 -12.09 -12.27
C PHE A 448 21.00 -13.41 -13.02
N HIS A 449 19.93 -13.99 -13.53
CA HIS A 449 19.91 -15.12 -14.44
C HIS A 449 19.60 -14.62 -15.86
N ILE A 450 20.38 -15.06 -16.84
CA ILE A 450 20.14 -14.75 -18.25
C ILE A 450 18.93 -15.56 -18.74
N CYS A 451 18.08 -14.93 -19.54
CA CYS A 451 16.97 -15.59 -20.23
C CYS A 451 16.84 -15.07 -21.67
N ASP A 452 16.07 -15.81 -22.48
CA ASP A 452 15.70 -15.39 -23.82
C ASP A 452 14.82 -14.12 -23.75
N PRO A 453 15.19 -13.01 -24.43
CA PRO A 453 14.43 -11.76 -24.50
C PRO A 453 12.94 -11.92 -24.85
N ASP A 454 12.59 -12.89 -25.67
CA ASP A 454 11.23 -13.08 -26.20
C ASP A 454 10.52 -14.28 -25.57
N GLN A 455 11.12 -14.88 -24.54
CA GLN A 455 10.48 -15.87 -23.70
C GLN A 455 9.72 -15.23 -22.55
N LEU A 456 8.44 -15.59 -22.42
CA LEU A 456 7.62 -15.27 -21.27
C LEU A 456 7.95 -16.20 -20.07
N LEU A 457 8.16 -15.63 -18.88
CA LEU A 457 8.69 -16.34 -17.70
C LEU A 457 7.61 -16.98 -16.78
N LEU A 458 6.50 -17.48 -17.34
CA LEU A 458 5.35 -18.01 -16.56
C LEU A 458 5.65 -19.26 -15.72
N ASP A 459 6.59 -20.11 -16.14
CA ASP A 459 6.75 -21.46 -15.59
C ASP A 459 7.44 -21.50 -14.21
N ARG A 460 7.81 -20.34 -13.64
CA ARG A 460 8.59 -20.27 -12.38
C ARG A 460 7.73 -20.13 -11.12
N GLY A 461 6.48 -19.69 -11.24
CA GLY A 461 5.56 -19.54 -10.11
C GLY A 461 5.98 -18.50 -9.05
N SER A 462 7.08 -17.77 -9.27
CA SER A 462 7.63 -16.74 -8.40
C SER A 462 7.52 -15.35 -9.04
N ASP A 463 7.32 -14.33 -8.21
CA ASP A 463 7.45 -12.92 -8.60
C ASP A 463 8.91 -12.68 -9.06
N TYR A 464 9.15 -11.71 -9.95
CA TYR A 464 10.50 -11.44 -10.45
C TYR A 464 10.68 -9.99 -10.93
N PHE A 465 11.93 -9.54 -10.94
CA PHE A 465 12.36 -8.32 -11.65
C PHE A 465 13.13 -8.74 -12.89
N ARG A 466 12.81 -8.18 -14.05
CA ARG A 466 13.50 -8.45 -15.31
C ARG A 466 13.89 -7.16 -16.01
N VAL A 467 15.06 -7.17 -16.64
CA VAL A 467 15.60 -6.08 -17.45
C VAL A 467 16.08 -6.61 -18.80
N TRP A 468 15.74 -5.89 -19.86
CA TRP A 468 16.25 -6.04 -21.22
C TRP A 468 17.22 -4.89 -21.53
N ILE A 469 18.32 -5.22 -22.18
CA ILE A 469 19.36 -4.27 -22.58
C ILE A 469 19.61 -4.48 -24.07
N TRP A 470 19.27 -3.47 -24.87
CA TRP A 470 19.43 -3.47 -26.32
C TRP A 470 20.54 -2.52 -26.76
N SER A 471 21.41 -3.02 -27.64
CA SER A 471 22.57 -2.33 -28.21
C SER A 471 22.38 -2.14 -29.71
N SER A 472 22.48 -0.92 -30.21
CA SER A 472 22.40 -0.61 -31.67
C SER A 472 23.58 -1.11 -32.48
N GLN A 473 24.62 -1.65 -31.81
CA GLN A 473 25.79 -2.24 -32.42
C GLN A 473 26.02 -3.62 -31.82
N ALA A 474 26.08 -4.66 -32.65
CA ALA A 474 26.50 -5.99 -32.21
C ALA A 474 27.93 -5.93 -31.64
N SER A 475 28.12 -6.34 -30.38
CA SER A 475 29.43 -6.29 -29.73
C SER A 475 30.39 -7.37 -30.29
N LEU A 476 31.60 -6.96 -30.70
CA LEU A 476 32.70 -7.86 -31.08
C LEU A 476 33.43 -8.48 -29.86
N LEU A 477 32.96 -8.26 -28.62
CA LEU A 477 33.74 -8.44 -27.39
C LEU A 477 33.38 -9.68 -26.55
N ALA A 478 32.59 -10.62 -27.07
CA ALA A 478 32.28 -11.88 -26.36
C ALA A 478 33.38 -12.97 -26.43
N ASN A 479 34.64 -12.63 -26.76
CA ASN A 479 35.75 -13.58 -26.89
C ASN A 479 37.01 -13.17 -26.10
N GLY A 480 36.85 -12.68 -24.88
CA GLY A 480 37.96 -12.20 -24.06
C GLY A 480 37.93 -12.73 -22.63
N ASN A 481 37.98 -14.04 -22.42
CA ASN A 481 38.63 -14.67 -21.25
C ASN A 481 38.51 -16.21 -21.26
N LYS A 482 39.53 -16.88 -21.80
CA LYS A 482 40.24 -18.06 -21.21
C LYS A 482 41.03 -18.80 -22.30
N ALA A 483 42.34 -18.67 -22.25
CA ALA A 483 43.26 -19.69 -22.73
C ALA A 483 44.47 -19.75 -21.79
N SER A 484 44.26 -20.34 -20.61
CA SER A 484 45.29 -21.10 -19.92
C SER A 484 44.79 -22.54 -19.82
N ASN A 485 45.50 -23.43 -20.53
CA ASN A 485 45.51 -24.90 -20.48
C ASN A 485 44.54 -25.62 -19.52
N GLY A 486 43.78 -26.59 -20.06
CA GLY A 486 43.37 -27.77 -19.29
C GLY A 486 42.04 -28.41 -19.67
N ASN A 487 42.11 -29.39 -20.58
CA ASN A 487 41.30 -30.61 -20.73
C ASN A 487 39.75 -30.60 -20.75
N ALA A 488 39.24 -31.36 -21.73
CA ALA A 488 37.86 -31.66 -22.06
C ALA A 488 37.04 -32.35 -20.96
N ASN A 489 35.78 -31.93 -20.77
CA ASN A 489 34.60 -32.75 -21.11
C ASN A 489 33.26 -32.02 -20.84
N GLY A 490 32.48 -31.87 -21.91
CA GLY A 490 31.03 -31.64 -22.08
C GLY A 490 30.15 -31.06 -20.96
N ASN A 491 29.48 -29.93 -21.25
CA ASN A 491 28.07 -29.94 -21.68
C ASN A 491 27.64 -28.57 -22.27
N LYS A 492 27.37 -28.57 -23.58
CA LYS A 492 26.58 -27.65 -24.42
C LYS A 492 26.49 -26.16 -24.05
N ASP A 493 27.39 -25.38 -24.64
CA ASP A 493 27.19 -23.98 -24.98
C ASP A 493 26.11 -23.84 -26.07
N VAL A 494 25.16 -22.93 -25.87
CA VAL A 494 24.29 -22.44 -26.96
C VAL A 494 25.09 -21.36 -27.71
N PRO A 495 25.41 -21.53 -29.00
CA PRO A 495 26.22 -20.56 -29.73
C PRO A 495 25.36 -19.36 -30.16
N ILE A 496 25.88 -18.15 -29.93
CA ILE A 496 25.29 -16.84 -30.30
C ILE A 496 25.21 -16.65 -31.85
N THR A 497 25.48 -17.70 -32.64
CA THR A 497 25.35 -17.67 -34.11
C THR A 497 24.01 -18.20 -34.64
N SER A 498 23.14 -18.80 -33.81
CA SER A 498 21.81 -19.28 -34.27
C SER A 498 20.83 -18.13 -34.52
N SER A 499 20.90 -17.07 -33.71
CA SER A 499 19.94 -15.96 -33.72
C SER A 499 19.89 -15.20 -35.06
N LEU A 500 21.03 -14.97 -35.73
CA LEU A 500 21.04 -14.25 -37.02
C LEU A 500 20.45 -15.10 -38.16
N VAL A 501 20.58 -16.42 -38.07
CA VAL A 501 20.02 -17.37 -39.05
C VAL A 501 18.51 -17.53 -38.81
N GLU A 502 18.09 -17.66 -37.56
CA GLU A 502 16.67 -17.72 -37.16
C GLU A 502 15.91 -16.42 -37.48
N GLN A 503 16.55 -15.25 -37.38
CA GLN A 503 15.99 -13.97 -37.77
C GLN A 503 15.78 -13.86 -39.28
N ALA A 504 16.74 -14.32 -40.08
CA ALA A 504 16.61 -14.37 -41.54
C ALA A 504 15.51 -15.35 -41.98
N ASP A 505 15.37 -16.49 -41.30
CA ASP A 505 14.33 -17.48 -41.56
C ASP A 505 12.94 -16.98 -41.13
N ALA A 506 12.82 -16.21 -40.03
CA ALA A 506 11.57 -15.60 -39.58
C ALA A 506 11.05 -14.51 -40.54
N ILE A 507 11.96 -13.65 -41.03
CA ILE A 507 11.65 -12.64 -42.07
C ILE A 507 11.23 -13.35 -43.37
N ALA A 508 11.90 -14.44 -43.74
CA ALA A 508 11.52 -15.26 -44.89
C ALA A 508 10.17 -15.99 -44.72
N ALA A 509 9.74 -16.24 -43.48
CA ALA A 509 8.46 -16.87 -43.14
C ALA A 509 7.26 -15.90 -43.09
N GLY A 510 7.44 -14.63 -43.45
CA GLY A 510 6.37 -13.63 -43.49
C GLY A 510 5.95 -13.08 -42.12
N VAL A 511 6.82 -13.24 -41.11
CA VAL A 511 6.68 -12.58 -39.80
C VAL A 511 6.93 -11.08 -40.00
N ASP A 512 6.11 -10.22 -39.38
CA ASP A 512 6.27 -8.77 -39.44
C ASP A 512 7.70 -8.36 -39.04
N GLU A 513 8.43 -7.67 -39.93
CA GLU A 513 9.83 -7.28 -39.71
C GLU A 513 10.01 -6.45 -38.42
N ARG A 514 8.96 -5.76 -37.98
CA ARG A 514 8.93 -4.95 -36.74
C ARG A 514 8.71 -5.80 -35.48
N SER A 515 8.42 -7.09 -35.63
CA SER A 515 8.23 -8.04 -34.53
C SER A 515 9.49 -8.79 -34.15
N VAL A 516 10.63 -8.47 -34.78
CA VAL A 516 11.94 -9.05 -34.51
C VAL A 516 12.95 -7.94 -34.20
N VAL A 517 13.95 -8.24 -33.37
CA VAL A 517 15.07 -7.35 -33.06
C VAL A 517 15.74 -6.83 -34.35
N PRO A 518 16.11 -5.54 -34.46
CA PRO A 518 16.69 -5.00 -35.69
C PRO A 518 17.98 -5.71 -36.12
N PRO A 519 18.21 -5.94 -37.43
CA PRO A 519 19.42 -6.58 -37.93
C PRO A 519 20.71 -5.84 -37.52
N GLY A 520 21.77 -6.58 -37.18
CA GLY A 520 23.07 -5.99 -36.80
C GLY A 520 23.13 -5.42 -35.37
N THR A 521 22.09 -5.65 -34.57
CA THR A 521 21.95 -5.22 -33.18
C THR A 521 21.97 -6.42 -32.24
N SER A 522 21.97 -6.19 -30.93
CA SER A 522 21.90 -7.28 -29.94
C SER A 522 21.02 -6.89 -28.77
N GLU A 523 20.19 -7.83 -28.30
CA GLU A 523 19.42 -7.68 -27.07
C GLU A 523 19.77 -8.79 -26.09
N THR A 524 19.93 -8.40 -24.82
CA THR A 524 20.13 -9.34 -23.71
C THR A 524 19.03 -9.13 -22.69
N SER A 525 18.63 -10.21 -22.03
CA SER A 525 17.62 -10.17 -20.98
C SER A 525 18.11 -10.93 -19.76
N MET A 526 17.90 -10.33 -18.59
CA MET A 526 18.24 -10.95 -17.31
C MET A 526 17.20 -10.63 -16.24
N TYR A 527 16.97 -11.57 -15.33
CA TYR A 527 16.02 -11.43 -14.24
C TYR A 527 16.57 -12.01 -12.94
N PHE A 528 15.98 -11.62 -11.82
CA PHE A 528 16.14 -12.34 -10.55
C PHE A 528 14.77 -12.52 -9.91
N GLU A 529 14.63 -13.58 -9.12
CA GLU A 529 13.38 -13.89 -8.45
C GLU A 529 13.18 -12.96 -7.24
N LEU A 530 11.95 -12.55 -7.03
CA LEU A 530 11.53 -11.72 -5.90
C LEU A 530 10.90 -12.65 -4.86
N PRO A 531 11.49 -12.79 -3.67
CA PRO A 531 10.85 -13.53 -2.59
C PRO A 531 9.51 -12.89 -2.23
N SER A 532 8.47 -13.71 -2.12
CA SER A 532 7.10 -13.26 -1.83
C SER A 532 6.98 -12.44 -0.52
N ASP A 533 7.90 -12.65 0.41
CA ASP A 533 8.01 -12.00 1.72
C ASP A 533 8.96 -10.79 1.73
N GLN A 534 9.80 -10.60 0.71
CA GLN A 534 10.75 -9.50 0.62
C GLN A 534 10.13 -8.30 -0.11
N ARG A 535 10.24 -7.11 0.48
CA ARG A 535 9.82 -5.87 -0.18
C ARG A 535 10.70 -5.57 -1.40
N PHE A 536 10.08 -5.07 -2.45
CA PHE A 536 10.79 -4.61 -3.64
C PHE A 536 10.39 -3.17 -3.97
N ASN A 537 11.40 -2.34 -4.24
CA ASN A 537 11.17 -0.99 -4.74
C ASN A 537 10.73 -1.09 -6.20
N VAL A 538 9.46 -0.81 -6.51
CA VAL A 538 8.96 -0.83 -7.89
C VAL A 538 9.64 0.20 -8.80
N GLN A 539 10.31 1.21 -8.22
CA GLN A 539 11.15 2.18 -8.92
C GLN A 539 12.62 1.72 -9.04
N PHE A 540 12.94 0.46 -8.75
CA PHE A 540 14.31 -0.06 -8.77
C PHE A 540 15.00 0.21 -10.11
N GLY A 541 14.39 -0.19 -11.23
CA GLY A 541 14.96 0.07 -12.56
C GLY A 541 15.18 1.56 -12.84
N ARG A 542 14.19 2.40 -12.52
CA ARG A 542 14.31 3.86 -12.64
C ARG A 542 15.44 4.44 -11.79
N THR A 543 15.64 3.92 -10.58
CA THR A 543 16.69 4.37 -9.64
C THR A 543 18.08 3.99 -10.14
N VAL A 544 18.24 2.80 -10.72
CA VAL A 544 19.49 2.39 -11.35
C VAL A 544 19.81 3.30 -12.54
N MET A 545 18.82 3.53 -13.41
CA MET A 545 18.99 4.37 -14.59
C MET A 545 19.23 5.84 -14.24
N SER A 546 18.63 6.36 -13.17
CA SER A 546 18.87 7.74 -12.73
C SER A 546 20.31 7.96 -12.28
N GLY A 547 20.90 7.00 -11.57
CA GLY A 547 22.33 7.04 -11.22
C GLY A 547 23.24 6.94 -12.45
N LEU A 548 22.92 6.06 -13.39
CA LEU A 548 23.71 5.90 -14.63
C LEU A 548 23.71 7.16 -15.50
N LEU A 549 22.54 7.78 -15.66
CA LEU A 549 22.35 8.97 -16.49
C LEU A 549 22.71 10.27 -15.75
N LYS A 550 23.09 10.21 -14.47
CA LYS A 550 23.35 11.37 -13.59
C LYS A 550 22.14 12.31 -13.46
N LEU A 551 20.97 11.70 -13.26
CA LEU A 551 19.66 12.32 -13.15
C LEU A 551 19.00 11.95 -11.81
N GLU A 552 19.79 11.80 -10.73
CA GLU A 552 19.33 11.34 -9.42
C GLU A 552 18.28 12.28 -8.81
N ASN A 553 18.37 13.58 -9.10
CA ASN A 553 17.39 14.59 -8.71
C ASN A 553 16.01 14.39 -9.35
N ARG A 554 15.89 13.55 -10.39
CA ARG A 554 14.65 13.20 -11.08
C ARG A 554 14.22 11.76 -10.83
N ALA A 555 14.89 11.05 -9.90
CA ALA A 555 14.57 9.65 -9.58
C ALA A 555 13.12 9.49 -9.07
N ASP A 556 12.66 10.39 -8.19
CA ASP A 556 11.25 10.45 -7.80
C ASP A 556 10.47 11.33 -8.79
N TRP A 557 9.67 10.70 -9.64
CA TRP A 557 8.85 11.38 -10.64
C TRP A 557 7.87 12.40 -10.06
N ARG A 558 7.43 12.23 -8.79
CA ARG A 558 6.50 13.15 -8.12
C ARG A 558 7.16 14.46 -7.71
N SER A 559 8.48 14.46 -7.61
CA SER A 559 9.28 15.63 -7.23
C SER A 559 9.67 16.47 -8.45
N VAL A 560 9.42 15.97 -9.67
CA VAL A 560 9.72 16.65 -10.92
C VAL A 560 8.67 17.73 -11.15
N PRO A 561 9.05 19.02 -11.28
CA PRO A 561 8.12 20.07 -11.68
C PRO A 561 7.57 19.77 -13.07
N LEU A 562 6.24 19.86 -13.23
CA LEU A 562 5.55 19.68 -14.50
C LEU A 562 4.99 21.04 -14.93
N GLU A 563 5.31 21.49 -16.15
CA GLU A 563 4.59 22.61 -16.76
C GLU A 563 3.29 22.11 -17.40
N ASP A 564 2.29 22.99 -17.48
CA ASP A 564 1.00 22.65 -18.08
C ASP A 564 1.20 22.20 -19.55
N GLY A 565 0.74 20.97 -19.84
CA GLY A 565 0.81 20.36 -21.16
C GLY A 565 2.16 19.78 -21.57
N ASP A 566 3.17 19.71 -20.67
CA ASP A 566 4.45 19.04 -20.95
C ASP A 566 4.24 17.58 -21.39
N GLU A 567 3.36 16.86 -20.68
CA GLU A 567 3.12 15.43 -20.91
C GLU A 567 2.48 15.16 -22.27
N GLY A 568 1.53 16.01 -22.68
CA GLY A 568 0.92 15.94 -24.02
C GLY A 568 1.89 16.33 -25.13
N ARG A 569 2.76 17.32 -24.90
CA ARG A 569 3.81 17.69 -25.87
C ARG A 569 4.79 16.54 -26.09
N ASP A 570 5.20 15.87 -25.01
CA ASP A 570 6.09 14.71 -25.11
C ASP A 570 5.41 13.53 -25.80
N ALA A 571 4.11 13.31 -25.56
CA ALA A 571 3.33 12.28 -26.27
C ALA A 571 3.24 12.56 -27.78
N GLU A 572 3.02 13.81 -28.20
CA GLU A 572 3.05 14.18 -29.62
C GLU A 572 4.44 14.01 -30.24
N ALA A 573 5.50 14.39 -29.52
CA ALA A 573 6.87 14.16 -29.96
C ALA A 573 7.19 12.66 -30.12
N TRP A 574 6.65 11.82 -29.23
CA TRP A 574 6.71 10.37 -29.33
C TRP A 574 5.97 9.83 -30.54
N LYS A 575 4.79 10.37 -30.87
CA LYS A 575 4.06 9.99 -32.10
C LYS A 575 4.85 10.34 -33.35
N GLU A 576 5.54 11.48 -33.38
CA GLU A 576 6.41 11.86 -34.49
C GLU A 576 7.66 10.98 -34.62
N ASP A 577 8.24 10.57 -33.49
CA ASP A 577 9.39 9.66 -33.45
C ASP A 577 8.99 8.24 -33.88
N LEU A 578 7.88 7.72 -33.34
CA LEU A 578 7.43 6.35 -33.59
C LEU A 578 6.77 6.18 -34.96
N GLY A 579 6.08 7.20 -35.48
CA GLY A 579 5.28 7.22 -36.72
C GLY A 579 5.32 5.96 -37.61
N GLU A 580 6.35 5.84 -38.45
CA GLU A 580 6.47 4.75 -39.43
C GLU A 580 6.76 3.35 -38.83
N PHE A 581 7.25 3.31 -37.59
CA PHE A 581 7.57 2.10 -36.84
C PHE A 581 6.37 1.59 -36.04
N ASP A 582 5.33 2.42 -35.85
CA ASP A 582 4.13 2.02 -35.14
C ASP A 582 3.37 0.94 -35.92
N PHE A 583 3.27 -0.26 -35.35
CA PHE A 583 2.55 -1.36 -35.97
C PHE A 583 1.03 -1.31 -35.71
N ALA A 584 0.58 -0.57 -34.70
CA ALA A 584 -0.83 -0.50 -34.33
C ALA A 584 -1.62 0.48 -35.21
N MET A 585 -0.89 1.38 -35.88
CA MET A 585 -1.42 2.36 -36.83
C MET A 585 -1.25 1.94 -38.30
N ALA A 586 -0.68 0.75 -38.55
CA ALA A 586 -0.28 0.26 -39.87
C ALA A 586 -1.39 -0.48 -40.63
#